data_AF-A0A453NIJ3-F1
#
_entry.id   AF-A0A453NIJ3-F1
#
_cell.length_a   1.000
_cell.length_b   1.000
_cell.length_c   1.000
_cell.angle_alpha   90.00
_cell.angle_beta   90.00
_cell.angle_gamma   90.00
#
_symmetry.space_group_name_H-M   'P 1'
#
loop_
_entity.id
_entity.type
_entity.pdbx_description
1 polymer ?
#
loop_
_entity_poly.entity_id
_entity_poly.type
_entity_poly.pdbx_seq_one_letter_code
_entity_poly.pdbx_strand_id
1 'polypeptide(L)'
;ARHLESHLTTTRRASYARLPLSPHPTRRRAMDAGGGEQLSLAAVRDQLIREEDSIVFALIERAKRPRNTPAYSAAAAGGSLAEFFVREAQAGHYQKPEDVPFFSQDLPPPVFPTKGHPKVLHPFASSVCVNDAIWKMYFNELLPLFTADGDDGNYAETVALDFACLQALSRRIHCGKYVAEVKFKDAPQDYSPPIRAK
;
A
#
# COMPACT_ATOMS: atom_id res chain seq x y z
N ALA A 1 -37.30 38.48 -12.03
CA ALA A 1 -36.48 37.82 -13.06
C ALA A 1 -35.10 38.48 -13.07
N ARG A 2 -34.05 37.67 -12.90
CA ARG A 2 -32.64 37.94 -13.20
C ARG A 2 -31.99 39.18 -12.55
N HIS A 3 -31.35 38.97 -11.40
CA HIS A 3 -29.99 39.44 -11.17
C HIS A 3 -29.43 38.88 -9.85
N LEU A 4 -28.70 37.76 -9.94
CA LEU A 4 -27.64 37.34 -9.01
C LEU A 4 -27.05 36.01 -9.51
N GLU A 5 -26.51 36.04 -10.73
CA GLU A 5 -25.64 34.99 -11.26
C GLU A 5 -24.27 35.62 -11.55
N SER A 6 -23.43 35.70 -10.53
CA SER A 6 -21.97 35.75 -10.68
C SER A 6 -21.37 35.41 -9.33
N HIS A 7 -20.27 34.66 -9.33
CA HIS A 7 -19.46 34.23 -8.16
C HIS A 7 -19.70 32.81 -7.61
N LEU A 8 -19.88 31.81 -8.47
CA LEU A 8 -19.55 30.42 -8.12
C LEU A 8 -18.98 29.67 -9.33
N THR A 9 -17.86 30.16 -9.88
CA THR A 9 -17.04 29.36 -10.79
C THR A 9 -15.58 29.72 -10.58
N THR A 10 -14.74 28.68 -10.58
CA THR A 10 -13.28 28.70 -10.46
C THR A 10 -12.75 28.70 -9.02
N THR A 11 -12.52 27.51 -8.47
CA THR A 11 -11.29 27.20 -7.72
C THR A 11 -10.98 25.70 -7.81
N ARG A 12 -9.94 25.41 -8.60
CA ARG A 12 -8.99 24.29 -8.54
C ARG A 12 -9.50 22.90 -8.09
N ARG A 13 -9.60 21.98 -9.05
CA ARG A 13 -9.34 20.54 -8.82
C ARG A 13 -7.96 20.39 -8.17
N ALA A 14 -7.92 20.02 -6.89
CA ALA A 14 -6.71 19.57 -6.22
C ALA A 14 -6.17 18.36 -7.00
N SER A 15 -5.04 18.55 -7.67
CA SER A 15 -4.38 17.50 -8.43
C SER A 15 -3.53 16.70 -7.45
N TYR A 16 -4.10 15.62 -6.89
CA TYR A 16 -3.40 14.63 -6.05
C TYR A 16 -2.28 13.87 -6.80
N ALA A 17 -2.01 14.23 -8.06
CA ALA A 17 -1.14 13.51 -8.98
C ALA A 17 0.36 13.89 -8.90
N ARG A 18 0.84 14.49 -7.80
CA ARG A 18 2.24 14.97 -7.72
C ARG A 18 2.93 14.68 -6.39
N LEU A 19 2.79 13.45 -5.89
CA LEU A 19 3.90 12.85 -5.14
C LEU A 19 4.73 12.03 -6.13
N PRO A 20 6.05 12.26 -6.25
CA PRO A 20 6.88 11.43 -7.09
C PRO A 20 6.89 10.03 -6.51
N LEU A 21 6.16 9.11 -7.14
CA LEU A 21 6.46 7.68 -7.04
C LEU A 21 7.93 7.55 -7.45
N SER A 22 8.76 7.17 -6.48
CA SER A 22 10.22 7.21 -6.54
C SER A 22 10.78 6.75 -7.90
N PRO A 23 11.65 7.53 -8.57
CA PRO A 23 12.23 7.15 -9.86
C PRO A 23 13.42 6.22 -9.61
N HIS A 24 13.16 5.00 -9.15
CA HIS A 24 14.16 3.95 -9.26
C HIS A 24 14.08 3.30 -10.65
N PRO A 25 15.24 2.99 -11.26
CA PRO A 25 15.30 2.45 -12.61
C PRO A 25 14.44 1.19 -12.70
N THR A 26 13.49 1.20 -13.64
CA THR A 26 12.53 0.12 -13.91
C THR A 26 13.23 -1.09 -14.52
N ARG A 27 14.07 -1.77 -13.73
CA ARG A 27 14.43 -3.16 -14.03
C ARG A 27 13.17 -4.00 -13.80
N ARG A 28 12.82 -4.91 -14.73
CA ARG A 28 11.62 -5.77 -14.66
C ARG A 28 11.42 -6.28 -13.22
N ARG A 29 10.22 -6.03 -12.66
CA ARG A 29 9.89 -6.53 -11.32
C ARG A 29 9.85 -8.05 -11.38
N ALA A 30 10.48 -8.67 -10.38
CA ALA A 30 10.59 -10.11 -10.17
C ALA A 30 9.29 -10.93 -10.30
N MET A 31 8.13 -10.28 -10.15
CA MET A 31 6.81 -10.92 -10.12
C MET A 31 6.00 -10.76 -11.40
N ASP A 32 6.51 -9.98 -12.37
CA ASP A 32 6.02 -9.98 -13.75
C ASP A 32 6.63 -11.19 -14.47
N ALA A 33 6.09 -12.38 -14.22
CA ALA A 33 6.47 -13.59 -14.94
C ALA A 33 5.85 -13.60 -16.36
N GLY A 34 6.25 -12.63 -17.18
CA GLY A 34 6.07 -12.68 -18.62
C GLY A 34 7.02 -13.72 -19.21
N GLY A 35 6.58 -14.98 -19.24
CA GLY A 35 7.24 -16.08 -19.93
C GLY A 35 8.01 -17.03 -19.01
N GLY A 36 7.37 -18.13 -18.59
CA GLY A 36 8.02 -19.39 -18.16
C GLY A 36 8.97 -19.38 -16.95
N GLU A 37 9.40 -18.23 -16.43
CA GLU A 37 10.35 -18.17 -15.32
C GLU A 37 9.66 -18.54 -14.00
N GLN A 38 10.15 -19.62 -13.40
CA GLN A 38 9.86 -20.00 -12.01
C GLN A 38 10.18 -18.84 -11.07
N LEU A 39 9.30 -18.63 -10.08
CA LEU A 39 9.60 -17.82 -8.90
C LEU A 39 10.97 -18.22 -8.34
N SER A 40 11.98 -17.34 -8.44
CA SER A 40 13.33 -17.64 -7.99
C SER A 40 13.66 -16.93 -6.69
N LEU A 41 14.49 -17.55 -5.84
CA LEU A 41 14.99 -16.95 -4.60
C LEU A 41 15.68 -15.60 -4.85
N ALA A 42 16.45 -15.51 -5.94
CA ALA A 42 17.14 -14.27 -6.31
C ALA A 42 16.13 -13.15 -6.62
N ALA A 43 15.08 -13.45 -7.39
CA ALA A 43 14.06 -12.48 -7.74
C ALA A 43 13.27 -12.01 -6.50
N VAL A 44 12.93 -12.92 -5.59
CA VAL A 44 12.31 -12.58 -4.30
C VAL A 44 13.25 -11.72 -3.46
N ARG A 45 14.53 -12.07 -3.34
CA ARG A 45 15.53 -11.28 -2.61
C ARG A 45 15.63 -9.85 -3.14
N ASP A 46 15.76 -9.70 -4.46
CA ASP A 46 15.88 -8.39 -5.09
C ASP A 46 14.62 -7.53 -4.87
N GLN A 47 13.44 -8.17 -4.84
CA GLN A 47 12.19 -7.48 -4.50
C GLN A 47 12.14 -7.05 -3.03
N LEU A 48 12.59 -7.90 -2.09
CA LEU A 48 12.65 -7.55 -0.67
C LEU A 48 13.57 -6.36 -0.40
N ILE A 49 14.72 -6.29 -1.08
CA ILE A 49 15.65 -5.15 -0.99
C ILE A 49 14.97 -3.87 -1.48
N ARG A 50 14.34 -3.89 -2.66
CA ARG A 50 13.65 -2.70 -3.19
C ARG A 50 12.52 -2.20 -2.29
N GLU A 51 11.75 -3.12 -1.71
CA GLU A 51 10.66 -2.73 -0.80
C GLU A 51 11.21 -2.21 0.55
N GLU A 52 12.39 -2.68 1.00
CA GLU A 52 13.10 -2.11 2.14
C GLU A 52 13.52 -0.66 1.88
N ASP A 53 14.19 -0.40 0.75
CA ASP A 53 14.57 0.96 0.34
C ASP A 53 13.33 1.88 0.22
N SER A 54 12.23 1.34 -0.31
CA SER A 54 10.96 2.08 -0.43
C SER A 54 10.37 2.45 0.93
N ILE A 55 10.42 1.55 1.91
CA ILE A 55 9.95 1.83 3.28
C ILE A 55 10.83 2.91 3.91
N VAL A 56 12.15 2.77 3.84
CA VAL A 56 13.09 3.74 4.42
C VAL A 56 12.82 5.14 3.86
N PHE A 57 12.71 5.26 2.54
CA PHE A 57 12.42 6.54 1.90
C PHE A 57 11.06 7.11 2.32
N ALA A 58 10.00 6.29 2.32
CA ALA A 58 8.67 6.75 2.72
C ALA A 58 8.63 7.25 4.17
N LEU A 59 9.29 6.55 5.09
CA LEU A 59 9.38 6.95 6.49
C LEU A 59 10.17 8.25 6.66
N ILE A 60 11.29 8.42 5.94
CA ILE A 60 12.07 9.67 5.94
C ILE A 60 11.22 10.84 5.45
N GLU A 61 10.48 10.67 4.36
CA GLU A 61 9.59 11.72 3.84
C GLU A 61 8.47 12.05 4.83
N ARG A 62 7.85 11.05 5.46
CA ARG A 62 6.81 11.27 6.49
C ARG A 62 7.37 11.96 7.73
N ALA A 63 8.61 11.68 8.12
CA ALA A 63 9.26 12.28 9.29
C ALA A 63 9.46 13.80 9.17
N LYS A 64 9.41 14.35 7.96
CA LYS A 64 9.52 15.81 7.71
C LYS A 64 8.32 16.60 8.24
N ARG A 65 7.25 15.92 8.67
CA ARG A 65 6.02 16.52 9.17
C ARG A 65 5.75 16.06 10.60
N PRO A 66 5.16 16.92 11.45
CA PRO A 66 4.75 16.51 12.78
C PRO A 66 3.63 15.46 12.70
N ARG A 67 3.23 14.94 13.86
CA ARG A 67 2.24 13.87 13.93
C ARG A 67 0.90 14.27 13.32
N ASN A 68 0.49 15.54 13.43
CA ASN A 68 -0.77 16.01 12.82
C ASN A 68 -1.97 15.15 13.25
N THR A 69 -2.07 14.85 14.55
CA THR A 69 -3.10 14.00 15.16
C THR A 69 -4.54 14.28 14.70
N PRO A 70 -4.96 15.54 14.43
CA PRO A 70 -6.30 15.80 13.89
C PRO A 70 -6.61 15.04 12.58
N ALA A 71 -5.61 14.74 11.75
CA ALA A 71 -5.78 13.95 10.53
C ALA A 71 -6.29 12.51 10.78
N TYR A 72 -6.10 11.99 11.99
CA TYR A 72 -6.46 10.63 12.40
C TYR A 72 -7.71 10.61 13.29
N SER A 73 -8.18 11.77 13.73
CA SER A 73 -9.40 11.88 14.53
C SER A 73 -10.63 11.65 13.66
N ALA A 74 -11.63 10.95 14.19
CA ALA A 74 -12.89 10.72 13.49
C ALA A 74 -13.62 12.06 13.30
N ALA A 75 -13.88 12.43 12.04
CA ALA A 75 -14.74 13.56 11.72
C ALA A 75 -16.22 13.20 11.88
N ALA A 76 -17.07 14.22 11.99
CA ALA A 76 -18.52 14.08 12.16
C ALA A 76 -19.25 13.31 11.03
N ALA A 77 -18.55 13.00 9.93
CA ALA A 77 -19.09 12.34 8.74
C ALA A 77 -18.61 10.88 8.54
N GLY A 78 -18.15 10.20 9.59
CA GLY A 78 -18.00 8.73 9.57
C GLY A 78 -16.60 8.19 9.24
N GLY A 79 -15.53 8.89 9.62
CA GLY A 79 -14.15 8.39 9.53
C GLY A 79 -13.11 9.50 9.71
N SER A 80 -11.84 9.12 9.82
CA SER A 80 -10.69 10.04 9.82
C SER A 80 -10.33 10.48 8.40
N LEU A 81 -9.57 11.58 8.27
CA LEU A 81 -9.05 12.03 6.97
C LEU A 81 -8.16 10.96 6.33
N ALA A 82 -7.36 10.25 7.15
CA ALA A 82 -6.53 9.15 6.68
C ALA A 82 -7.36 8.01 6.06
N GLU A 83 -8.45 7.60 6.71
CA GLU A 83 -9.35 6.56 6.18
C GLU A 83 -10.01 7.01 4.88
N PHE A 84 -10.53 8.24 4.83
CA PHE A 84 -11.12 8.80 3.61
C PHE A 84 -10.11 8.83 2.47
N PHE A 85 -8.91 9.36 2.72
CA PHE A 85 -7.86 9.47 1.71
C PHE A 85 -7.47 8.10 1.16
N VAL A 86 -7.29 7.11 2.04
CA VAL A 86 -6.90 5.75 1.63
C VAL A 86 -8.01 5.11 0.79
N ARG A 87 -9.29 5.26 1.14
CA ARG A 87 -10.40 4.74 0.31
C ARG A 87 -10.39 5.34 -1.09
N GLU A 88 -10.25 6.66 -1.19
CA GLU A 88 -10.19 7.36 -2.48
C GLU A 88 -8.93 6.98 -3.28
N ALA A 89 -7.78 6.91 -2.63
CA ALA A 89 -6.52 6.54 -3.27
C ALA A 89 -6.47 5.06 -3.70
N GLN A 90 -7.29 4.19 -3.11
CA GLN A 90 -7.37 2.77 -3.51
C GLN A 90 -8.19 2.57 -4.78
N ALA A 91 -9.13 3.47 -5.08
CA ALA A 91 -10.06 3.35 -6.20
C ALA A 91 -9.40 3.29 -7.60
N GLY A 92 -8.13 3.71 -7.73
CA GLY A 92 -7.42 3.76 -9.01
C GLY A 92 -6.15 2.90 -9.13
N HIS A 93 -5.70 2.25 -8.04
CA HIS A 93 -4.28 1.89 -7.91
C HIS A 93 -3.98 0.40 -7.68
N TYR A 94 -4.99 -0.46 -7.51
CA TYR A 94 -4.80 -1.89 -7.20
C TYR A 94 -5.01 -2.73 -8.45
N GLN A 95 -3.97 -2.85 -9.26
CA GLN A 95 -4.02 -3.63 -10.50
C GLN A 95 -3.09 -4.84 -10.48
N LYS A 96 -2.19 -4.94 -9.50
CA LYS A 96 -1.19 -5.99 -9.44
C LYS A 96 -1.49 -7.00 -8.32
N PRO A 97 -1.05 -8.26 -8.45
CA PRO A 97 -1.25 -9.28 -7.43
C PRO A 97 -0.58 -8.94 -6.08
N GLU A 98 0.50 -8.14 -6.12
CA GLU A 98 1.18 -7.69 -4.91
C GLU A 98 0.44 -6.57 -4.15
N ASP A 99 -0.50 -5.90 -4.79
CA ASP A 99 -1.23 -4.79 -4.19
C ASP A 99 -2.41 -5.35 -3.39
N VAL A 100 -2.30 -5.33 -2.06
CA VAL A 100 -3.36 -5.78 -1.15
C VAL A 100 -4.09 -4.55 -0.59
N PRO A 101 -5.39 -4.36 -0.89
CA PRO A 101 -6.13 -3.17 -0.44
C PRO A 101 -6.38 -3.18 1.07
N PHE A 102 -6.40 -2.00 1.69
CA PHE A 102 -6.78 -1.84 3.10
C PHE A 102 -8.30 -1.84 3.27
N PHE A 103 -9.05 -1.29 2.30
CA PHE A 103 -10.52 -1.25 2.32
C PHE A 103 -11.11 -1.98 1.12
N SER A 104 -11.10 -3.32 1.17
CA SER A 104 -11.54 -4.18 0.06
C SER A 104 -13.02 -4.02 -0.33
N GLN A 105 -13.86 -3.53 0.58
CA GLN A 105 -15.31 -3.43 0.37
C GLN A 105 -15.71 -2.27 -0.56
N ASP A 106 -14.80 -1.32 -0.79
CA ASP A 106 -15.10 -0.07 -1.52
C ASP A 106 -14.37 0.04 -2.87
N LEU A 107 -13.69 -1.01 -3.34
CA LEU A 107 -13.00 -0.91 -4.62
C LEU A 107 -14.01 -0.88 -5.77
N PRO A 108 -13.94 0.14 -6.64
CA PRO A 108 -14.71 0.12 -7.87
C PRO A 108 -14.23 -1.04 -8.77
N PRO A 109 -15.09 -1.54 -9.66
CA PRO A 109 -14.68 -2.51 -10.65
C PRO A 109 -13.48 -2.01 -11.48
N PRO A 110 -12.55 -2.89 -11.88
CA PRO A 110 -11.45 -2.49 -12.76
C PRO A 110 -11.97 -1.82 -14.03
N VAL A 111 -11.54 -0.59 -14.27
CA VAL A 111 -11.95 0.21 -15.45
C VAL A 111 -11.27 -0.30 -16.73
N PHE A 112 -10.15 -1.01 -16.60
CA PHE A 112 -9.36 -1.54 -17.71
C PHE A 112 -9.24 -3.07 -17.66
N PRO A 113 -9.05 -3.74 -18.80
CA PRO A 113 -8.79 -5.17 -18.84
C PRO A 113 -7.58 -5.52 -17.99
N THR A 114 -7.76 -6.39 -17.01
CA THR A 114 -6.66 -6.92 -16.20
C THR A 114 -5.88 -7.93 -17.02
N LYS A 115 -4.55 -7.81 -17.06
CA LYS A 115 -3.71 -8.84 -17.66
C LYS A 115 -3.73 -10.06 -16.74
N GLY A 116 -3.87 -11.25 -17.31
CA GLY A 116 -3.74 -12.49 -16.54
C GLY A 116 -2.33 -12.57 -15.94
N HIS A 117 -2.23 -12.67 -14.63
CA HIS A 117 -0.96 -12.88 -13.96
C HIS A 117 -0.66 -14.38 -13.83
N PRO A 118 0.61 -14.80 -13.98
CA PRO A 118 1.02 -16.17 -13.73
C PRO A 118 0.63 -16.59 -12.31
N LYS A 119 -0.02 -17.74 -12.20
CA LYS A 119 -0.43 -18.32 -10.90
C LYS A 119 0.78 -18.94 -10.21
N VAL A 120 1.64 -18.10 -9.64
CA VAL A 120 2.87 -18.59 -8.99
C VAL A 120 2.69 -18.95 -7.52
N LEU A 121 1.71 -18.32 -6.86
CA LEU A 121 1.30 -18.61 -5.49
C LEU A 121 0.16 -19.63 -5.46
N HIS A 122 0.11 -20.42 -4.39
CA HIS A 122 -1.05 -21.26 -4.09
C HIS A 122 -2.36 -20.42 -4.03
N PRO A 123 -3.51 -20.93 -4.50
CA PRO A 123 -4.77 -20.17 -4.55
C PRO A 123 -5.20 -19.54 -3.22
N PHE A 124 -4.94 -20.21 -2.09
CA PHE A 124 -5.23 -19.68 -0.75
C PHE A 124 -4.53 -18.35 -0.46
N ALA A 125 -3.44 -18.02 -1.15
CA ALA A 125 -2.71 -16.78 -0.96
C ALA A 125 -3.55 -15.52 -1.24
N SER A 126 -4.62 -15.61 -2.05
CA SER A 126 -5.54 -14.47 -2.27
C SER A 126 -6.38 -14.15 -1.03
N SER A 127 -6.61 -15.11 -0.13
CA SER A 127 -7.39 -14.93 1.09
C SER A 127 -6.56 -14.38 2.26
N VAL A 128 -5.23 -14.36 2.13
CA VAL A 128 -4.33 -13.86 3.18
C VAL A 128 -4.20 -12.35 3.06
N CYS A 129 -4.78 -11.60 3.99
CA CYS A 129 -4.63 -10.16 4.14
C CYS A 129 -4.43 -9.82 5.61
N VAL A 130 -3.37 -9.07 5.94
CA VAL A 130 -3.08 -8.62 7.31
C VAL A 130 -3.05 -7.09 7.42
N ASN A 131 -3.68 -6.39 6.46
CA ASN A 131 -3.67 -4.93 6.41
C ASN A 131 -4.29 -4.27 7.65
N ASP A 132 -5.28 -4.89 8.29
CA ASP A 132 -5.84 -4.39 9.55
C ASP A 132 -4.79 -4.33 10.67
N ALA A 133 -3.89 -5.32 10.72
CA ALA A 133 -2.80 -5.35 11.68
C ALA A 133 -1.71 -4.32 11.31
N ILE A 134 -1.40 -4.19 10.02
CA ILE A 134 -0.44 -3.20 9.51
C ILE A 134 -0.93 -1.78 9.80
N TRP A 135 -2.22 -1.51 9.59
CA TRP A 135 -2.85 -0.23 9.89
C TRP A 135 -2.70 0.13 11.36
N LYS A 136 -3.08 -0.78 12.26
CA LYS A 136 -2.97 -0.59 13.71
C LYS A 136 -1.53 -0.38 14.14
N MET A 137 -0.62 -1.23 13.68
CA MET A 137 0.82 -1.11 13.98
C MET A 137 1.37 0.24 13.49
N TYR A 138 1.04 0.65 12.27
CA TYR A 138 1.51 1.91 11.71
C TYR A 138 1.09 3.11 12.56
N PHE A 139 -0.21 3.29 12.80
CA PHE A 139 -0.72 4.47 13.49
C PHE A 139 -0.49 4.45 15.00
N ASN A 140 -0.59 3.29 15.64
CA ASN A 140 -0.56 3.19 17.11
C ASN A 140 0.84 2.98 17.66
N GLU A 141 1.74 2.35 16.90
CA GLU A 141 3.06 1.94 17.39
C GLU A 141 4.18 2.63 16.62
N LEU A 142 4.19 2.57 15.29
CA LEU A 142 5.32 3.04 14.50
C LEU A 142 5.37 4.56 14.35
N LEU A 143 4.26 5.17 13.93
CA LEU A 143 4.16 6.60 13.65
C LEU A 143 4.65 7.50 14.81
N PRO A 144 4.30 7.22 16.09
CA PRO A 144 4.79 8.00 17.22
C PRO A 144 6.31 7.91 17.45
N LEU A 145 6.98 6.84 16.97
CA LEU A 145 8.41 6.63 17.24
C LEU A 145 9.33 7.50 16.38
N PHE A 146 8.85 7.97 15.22
CA PHE A 146 9.69 8.70 14.26
C PHE A 146 9.14 10.08 13.87
N THR A 147 7.96 10.46 14.37
CA THR A 147 7.37 11.79 14.15
C THR A 147 7.29 12.57 15.45
N ALA A 148 7.67 13.85 15.39
CA ALA A 148 7.52 14.77 16.51
C ALA A 148 6.03 15.06 16.80
N ASP A 149 5.70 15.29 18.06
CA ASP A 149 4.42 15.86 18.45
C ASP A 149 4.26 17.25 17.81
N GLY A 150 3.05 17.56 17.35
CA GLY A 150 2.75 18.87 16.79
C GLY A 150 1.67 18.84 15.71
N ASP A 151 1.34 20.04 15.26
CA ASP A 151 0.37 20.30 14.22
C ASP A 151 0.86 21.45 13.34
N ASP A 152 1.06 21.17 12.05
CA ASP A 152 1.45 22.16 11.05
C ASP A 152 0.32 22.48 10.05
N GLY A 153 -0.87 21.90 10.23
CA GLY A 153 -2.03 22.08 9.36
C GLY A 153 -1.94 21.40 7.99
N ASN A 154 -0.83 20.75 7.64
CA ASN A 154 -0.63 20.14 6.31
C ASN A 154 -1.20 18.71 6.25
N TYR A 155 -2.49 18.57 6.56
CA TYR A 155 -3.13 17.26 6.72
C TYR A 155 -3.20 16.45 5.42
N ALA A 156 -3.50 17.10 4.29
CA ALA A 156 -3.63 16.42 3.00
C ALA A 156 -2.30 15.77 2.55
N GLU A 157 -1.18 16.48 2.75
CA GLU A 157 0.15 15.94 2.44
C GLU A 157 0.55 14.87 3.45
N THR A 158 0.21 15.06 4.72
CA THR A 158 0.46 14.07 5.78
C THR A 158 -0.18 12.73 5.45
N VAL A 159 -1.48 12.70 5.14
CA VAL A 159 -2.18 11.44 4.85
C VAL A 159 -1.72 10.80 3.54
N ALA A 160 -1.23 11.60 2.59
CA ALA A 160 -0.64 11.08 1.37
C ALA A 160 0.73 10.42 1.62
N LEU A 161 1.56 10.99 2.50
CA LEU A 161 2.80 10.38 2.96
C LEU A 161 2.54 9.13 3.83
N ASP A 162 1.51 9.16 4.68
CA ASP A 162 1.07 8.00 5.45
C ASP A 162 0.64 6.85 4.51
N PHE A 163 -0.13 7.16 3.48
CA PHE A 163 -0.54 6.17 2.48
C PHE A 163 0.65 5.55 1.76
N ALA A 164 1.67 6.34 1.40
CA ALA A 164 2.90 5.82 0.81
C ALA A 164 3.63 4.84 1.75
N CYS A 165 3.69 5.16 3.05
CA CYS A 165 4.25 4.26 4.07
C CYS A 165 3.45 2.96 4.17
N LEU A 166 2.11 3.06 4.29
CA LEU A 166 1.20 1.92 4.38
C LEU A 166 1.31 1.00 3.16
N GLN A 167 1.40 1.56 1.96
CA GLN A 167 1.60 0.78 0.74
C GLN A 167 2.95 0.05 0.73
N ALA A 168 4.03 0.74 1.11
CA ALA A 168 5.36 0.12 1.17
C ALA A 168 5.43 -1.01 2.21
N LEU A 169 4.88 -0.78 3.41
CA LEU A 169 4.76 -1.79 4.46
C LEU A 169 3.92 -2.98 4.02
N SER A 170 2.74 -2.72 3.45
CA SER A 170 1.84 -3.78 2.97
C SER A 170 2.51 -4.66 1.91
N ARG A 171 3.16 -4.08 0.91
CA ARG A 171 3.89 -4.85 -0.11
C ARG A 171 5.02 -5.66 0.51
N ARG A 172 5.87 -5.06 1.36
CA ARG A 172 7.01 -5.76 1.98
C ARG A 172 6.59 -6.91 2.88
N ILE A 173 5.51 -6.76 3.64
CA ILE A 173 4.99 -7.77 4.56
C ILE A 173 4.32 -8.89 3.76
N HIS A 174 3.44 -8.55 2.80
CA HIS A 174 2.76 -9.55 1.98
C HIS A 174 3.68 -10.25 0.97
N CYS A 175 4.86 -9.69 0.65
CA CYS A 175 5.93 -10.42 -0.05
C CYS A 175 6.32 -11.72 0.66
N GLY A 176 6.03 -11.86 1.96
CA GLY A 176 6.17 -13.10 2.70
C GLY A 176 5.44 -14.30 2.07
N LYS A 177 4.37 -14.09 1.30
CA LYS A 177 3.69 -15.15 0.52
C LYS A 177 4.64 -15.81 -0.48
N TYR A 178 5.42 -15.00 -1.19
CA TYR A 178 6.39 -15.46 -2.18
C TYR A 178 7.59 -16.12 -1.52
N VAL A 179 8.03 -15.57 -0.38
CA VAL A 179 9.10 -16.20 0.44
C VAL A 179 8.67 -17.59 0.90
N ALA A 180 7.45 -17.73 1.42
CA ALA A 180 6.91 -19.00 1.89
C ALA A 180 6.76 -20.01 0.74
N GLU A 181 6.22 -19.59 -0.40
CA GLU A 181 6.06 -20.42 -1.60
C GLU A 181 7.41 -20.97 -2.08
N VAL A 182 8.43 -20.12 -2.19
CA VAL A 182 9.75 -20.55 -2.67
C VAL A 182 10.43 -21.47 -1.65
N LYS A 183 10.36 -21.17 -0.35
CA LYS A 183 10.88 -22.05 0.71
C LYS A 183 10.20 -23.41 0.73
N PHE A 184 8.87 -23.44 0.58
CA PHE A 184 8.12 -24.69 0.54
C PHE A 184 8.47 -25.52 -0.70
N LYS A 185 8.62 -24.90 -1.86
CA LYS A 185 9.05 -25.58 -3.10
C LYS A 185 10.45 -26.18 -3.01
N ASP A 186 11.36 -25.52 -2.30
CA ASP A 186 12.75 -25.97 -2.12
C ASP A 186 12.86 -27.16 -1.15
N ALA A 187 12.15 -27.12 -0.02
CA ALA A 187 12.20 -28.18 0.99
C ALA A 187 10.82 -28.58 1.55
N PRO A 188 9.91 -29.17 0.75
CA PRO A 188 8.54 -29.47 1.19
C PRO A 188 8.47 -30.36 2.44
N GLN A 189 9.43 -31.26 2.61
CA GLN A 189 9.53 -32.20 3.73
C GLN A 189 9.72 -31.52 5.08
N ASP A 190 10.32 -30.33 5.12
CA ASP A 190 10.57 -29.59 6.36
C ASP A 190 9.29 -28.91 6.87
N TYR A 191 8.38 -28.56 5.95
CA TYR A 191 7.16 -27.80 6.25
C TYR A 191 5.90 -28.67 6.24
N SER A 192 5.86 -29.76 5.48
CA SER A 192 4.66 -30.60 5.34
C SER A 192 4.20 -31.24 6.66
N PRO A 193 5.09 -31.81 7.50
CA PRO A 193 4.67 -32.39 8.79
C PRO A 193 4.00 -31.36 9.73
N PRO A 194 4.59 -30.18 10.04
CA PRO A 194 3.93 -29.22 10.92
C PRO A 194 2.67 -28.58 10.30
N ILE A 195 2.57 -28.47 8.97
CA ILE A 195 1.35 -27.99 8.31
C ILE A 195 0.18 -28.99 8.51
N ARG A 196 0.45 -30.30 8.40
CA ARG A 196 -0.58 -31.35 8.55
C ARG A 196 -0.99 -31.63 10.00
N ALA A 197 -0.18 -31.18 10.95
CA ALA A 197 -0.44 -31.37 12.38
C ALA A 197 -1.41 -30.35 12.99
N LYS A 198 -1.90 -29.39 12.19
CA LYS A 198 -2.89 -28.38 12.57
C LYS A 198 -4.16 -28.55 11.76
#